data_AF-A0A6M0ASZ6-F1
#
_entry.id   AF-A0A6M0ASZ6-F1
#
_cell.length_a   1.000
_cell.length_b   1.000
_cell.length_c   1.000
_cell.angle_alpha   90.00
_cell.angle_beta   90.00
_cell.angle_gamma   90.00
#
_symmetry.space_group_name_H-M   'P 1'
#
loop_
_entity.id
_entity.type
_entity.pdbx_description
1 polymer ?
#
loop_
_entity_poly.entity_id
_entity_poly.type
_entity_poly.pdbx_seq_one_letter_code
_entity_poly.pdbx_strand_id
1 'polypeptide(L)' 'DLSYEETLENIINWIGPCPPFNATGLPAIAIPAGFDDKGLPVGIQLVGPPASEATLLALAAQLEAANLWIHNRPTIATEV' A
#
# COMPACT_ATOMS: atom_id res chain seq x y z
N ASP A 1 -17.82 17.83 -6.65
CA ASP A 1 -17.95 16.54 -7.36
C ASP A 1 -16.98 16.49 -8.52
N LEU A 2 -16.39 15.32 -8.76
CA LEU A 2 -15.47 15.08 -9.88
C LEU A 2 -16.27 14.80 -11.16
N SER A 3 -15.72 15.17 -12.31
CA SER A 3 -16.26 14.75 -13.61
C SER A 3 -16.10 13.23 -13.81
N TYR A 4 -16.78 12.68 -14.81
CA TYR A 4 -16.62 11.27 -15.20
C TYR A 4 -15.16 10.97 -15.59
N GLU A 5 -14.57 11.84 -16.38
CA GLU A 5 -13.21 11.73 -16.89
C GLU A 5 -12.20 11.78 -15.74
N GLU A 6 -12.33 12.73 -14.82
CA GLU A 6 -11.49 12.85 -13.62
C GLU A 6 -11.62 11.62 -12.72
N THR A 7 -12.83 11.09 -12.57
CA THR A 7 -13.08 9.88 -11.79
C THR A 7 -12.38 8.67 -12.41
N LEU A 8 -12.49 8.51 -13.74
CA LEU A 8 -11.85 7.41 -14.45
C LEU A 8 -10.32 7.49 -14.37
N GLU A 9 -9.75 8.68 -14.55
CA GLU A 9 -8.30 8.89 -14.45
C GLU A 9 -7.78 8.55 -13.04
N ASN A 10 -8.47 9.01 -12.00
CA ASN A 10 -8.10 8.68 -10.62
C ASN A 10 -8.16 7.17 -10.34
N ILE A 11 -9.20 6.48 -10.82
CA ILE A 11 -9.33 5.02 -10.69
C ILE A 11 -8.15 4.31 -11.37
N ILE A 12 -7.79 4.74 -12.59
CA ILE A 12 -6.65 4.17 -13.31
C ILE A 12 -5.36 4.39 -12.52
N ASN A 13 -5.14 5.58 -11.97
CA ASN A 13 -3.94 5.90 -11.20
C ASN A 13 -3.85 5.11 -9.89
N TRP A 14 -4.97 4.94 -9.17
CA TRP A 14 -5.01 4.18 -7.92
C TRP A 14 -4.80 2.68 -8.13
N ILE A 15 -5.38 2.12 -9.20
CA ILE A 15 -5.33 0.69 -9.47
C ILE A 15 -4.07 0.31 -10.24
N GLY A 16 -3.54 1.21 -11.07
CA GLY A 16 -2.46 0.98 -12.04
C GLY A 16 -1.28 0.12 -11.57
N PRO A 17 -0.78 0.25 -10.33
CA PRO A 17 0.32 -0.58 -9.84
C PRO A 17 0.01 -2.08 -9.74
N CYS A 18 -1.25 -2.49 -9.52
CA CYS A 18 -1.60 -3.87 -9.19
C CYS A 18 -1.78 -4.84 -10.39
N PRO A 19 -2.44 -4.46 -11.51
CA PRO A 19 -2.72 -5.35 -12.63
C PRO A 19 -1.52 -6.11 -13.21
N PRO A 20 -0.31 -5.52 -13.35
CA PRO A 20 0.84 -6.26 -13.85
C PRO A 20 1.19 -7.49 -13.00
N PHE A 21 1.06 -7.39 -11.67
CA PHE A 21 1.42 -8.47 -10.75
C PHE A 21 0.29 -9.50 -10.61
N ASN A 22 -0.96 -9.09 -10.77
CA ASN A 22 -2.09 -10.01 -10.93
C ASN A 22 -1.93 -10.88 -12.19
N ALA A 23 -1.54 -10.26 -13.32
CA ALA A 23 -1.39 -10.96 -14.60
C ALA A 23 -0.19 -11.91 -14.60
N THR A 24 0.90 -11.54 -13.93
CA THR A 24 2.13 -12.36 -13.87
C THR A 24 2.13 -13.39 -12.75
N GLY A 25 1.28 -13.23 -11.73
CA GLY A 25 1.28 -14.07 -10.53
C GLY A 25 2.50 -13.84 -9.62
N LEU A 26 3.23 -12.74 -9.80
CA LEU A 26 4.36 -12.40 -8.93
C LEU A 26 3.86 -12.04 -7.53
N PRO A 27 4.57 -12.47 -6.47
CA PRO A 27 4.18 -12.11 -5.12
C PRO A 27 4.40 -10.61 -4.90
N ALA A 28 3.40 -9.94 -4.34
CA ALA A 28 3.43 -8.52 -4.04
C ALA A 28 2.81 -8.25 -2.66
N ILE A 29 3.35 -7.27 -1.92
CA ILE A 29 2.85 -6.85 -0.62
C ILE A 29 2.81 -5.32 -0.54
N ALA A 30 1.72 -4.78 0.01
CA ALA A 30 1.58 -3.35 0.30
C ALA A 30 1.92 -3.09 1.78
N ILE A 31 2.85 -2.18 2.04
CA ILE A 31 3.34 -1.84 3.38
C ILE A 31 3.10 -0.35 3.64
N PRO A 32 2.61 0.06 4.83
CA PRO A 32 2.52 1.47 5.17
C PRO A 32 3.89 2.16 5.13
N ALA A 33 3.93 3.36 4.58
CA ALA A 33 5.18 4.12 4.41
C ALA A 33 5.17 5.48 5.11
N GLY A 34 4.04 5.85 5.72
CA GLY A 34 3.85 7.13 6.40
C GLY A 34 2.52 7.75 6.02
N PHE A 35 2.48 9.07 6.11
CA PHE A 35 1.30 9.88 5.82
C PHE A 35 1.67 11.03 4.91
N ASP A 36 0.72 11.47 4.08
CA ASP A 36 0.88 12.69 3.29
C ASP A 36 0.70 13.96 4.16
N ASP A 37 0.77 15.13 3.52
CA ASP A 37 0.59 16.43 4.16
C ASP A 37 -0.83 16.66 4.73
N LYS A 38 -1.79 15.83 4.32
CA LYS A 38 -3.18 15.83 4.80
C LYS A 38 -3.44 14.78 5.88
N GLY A 39 -2.41 14.02 6.28
CA GLY A 39 -2.55 12.96 7.28
C GLY A 39 -3.25 11.71 6.74
N LEU A 40 -3.28 11.49 5.42
CA LEU A 40 -3.79 10.27 4.82
C LEU A 40 -2.68 9.21 4.71
N PRO A 41 -2.97 7.91 4.97
CA PRO A 41 -1.97 6.86 4.87
C PRO A 41 -1.42 6.72 3.44
N VAL A 42 -0.10 6.63 3.33
CA VAL A 42 0.62 6.32 2.08
C VAL A 42 1.22 4.92 2.19
N GLY A 43 1.06 4.12 1.14
CA GLY A 43 1.63 2.77 1.05
C GLY A 43 2.72 2.66 -0.01
N ILE A 44 3.66 1.73 0.18
CA ILE A 44 4.61 1.28 -0.83
C ILE A 44 4.29 -0.17 -1.18
N GLN A 45 4.33 -0.51 -2.48
CA GLN A 45 4.19 -1.88 -2.96
C GLN A 45 5.58 -2.48 -3.22
N LEU A 46 5.86 -3.62 -2.60
CA LEU A 46 7.05 -4.42 -2.84
C LEU A 46 6.66 -5.64 -3.68
N VAL A 47 7.48 -5.95 -4.68
CA VAL A 47 7.25 -7.07 -5.60
C VAL A 47 8.50 -7.93 -5.65
N GLY A 48 8.31 -9.23 -5.49
CA GLY A 48 9.38 -10.21 -5.48
C GLY A 48 9.39 -11.08 -6.74
N PRO A 49 10.48 -11.84 -6.98
CA PRO A 49 10.48 -12.91 -7.98
C PRO A 49 9.48 -14.03 -7.63
N PRO A 50 9.19 -14.96 -8.56
CA PRO A 50 8.29 -16.08 -8.28
C PRO A 50 8.69 -16.87 -7.02
N ALA A 51 7.71 -17.23 -6.20
CA ALA A 51 7.86 -18.01 -4.96
C ALA A 51 8.79 -17.38 -3.89
N SER A 52 8.91 -16.05 -3.85
CA SER A 52 9.74 -15.33 -2.90
C SER A 52 8.97 -14.67 -1.74
N GLU A 53 7.82 -15.20 -1.36
CA GLU A 53 6.96 -14.65 -0.30
C GLU A 53 7.71 -14.56 1.03
N ALA A 54 8.53 -15.56 1.36
CA ALA A 54 9.36 -15.55 2.57
C ALA A 54 10.31 -14.34 2.60
N THR A 55 10.93 -13.99 1.47
CA THR A 55 11.80 -12.82 1.36
C THR A 55 11.02 -11.52 1.51
N LEU A 56 9.85 -11.42 0.85
CA LEU A 56 8.99 -10.23 0.97
C LEU A 56 8.50 -10.03 2.39
N LEU A 57 8.07 -11.09 3.07
CA LEU A 57 7.64 -11.05 4.47
C LEU A 57 8.80 -10.69 5.40
N ALA A 58 10.00 -11.23 5.17
CA ALA A 58 11.18 -10.86 5.95
C ALA A 58 11.57 -9.39 5.78
N LEU A 59 11.44 -8.83 4.57
CA LEU A 59 11.67 -7.41 4.32
C LEU A 59 10.56 -6.55 4.95
N ALA A 60 9.30 -6.95 4.81
CA ALA A 60 8.17 -6.27 5.43
C ALA A 60 8.31 -6.19 6.96
N ALA A 61 8.73 -7.28 7.60
CA ALA A 61 8.97 -7.31 9.05
C ALA A 61 10.11 -6.36 9.47
N GLN A 62 11.17 -6.25 8.66
CA GLN A 62 12.25 -5.28 8.92
C GLN A 62 11.76 -3.83 8.78
N LEU A 63 10.92 -3.55 7.79
CA LEU A 63 10.32 -2.22 7.59
C LEU A 63 9.36 -1.87 8.73
N GLU A 64 8.55 -2.82 9.18
CA GLU A 64 7.65 -2.66 10.34
C GLU A 64 8.43 -2.41 11.63
N ALA A 65 9.54 -3.13 11.85
CA ALA A 65 10.40 -2.90 13.00
C ALA A 65 11.11 -1.54 12.96
N ALA A 66 11.44 -1.04 11.77
CA ALA A 66 12.11 0.24 11.58
C ALA A 66 11.14 1.44 11.65
N ASN A 67 9.86 1.25 11.31
CA ASN A 67 8.90 2.33 11.14
C ASN A 67 7.60 2.03 11.90
N LEU A 68 7.39 2.74 13.01
CA LEU A 68 6.28 2.48 13.93
C LEU A 68 4.99 3.20 13.50
N TRP A 69 4.49 2.91 12.29
CA TRP A 69 3.20 3.45 11.84
C TRP A 69 2.02 3.04 12.74
N ILE A 70 2.18 1.98 13.54
CA ILE A 70 1.18 1.47 14.49
C ILE A 70 0.69 2.49 15.53
N HIS A 71 1.47 3.55 15.79
CA HIS A 71 1.07 4.62 16.70
C HIS A 71 0.04 5.59 16.09
N ASN A 72 -0.08 5.63 14.76
CA ASN A 72 -1.03 6.50 14.08
C ASN A 72 -2.30 5.71 13.76
N ARG A 73 -3.30 5.85 14.63
CA ARG A 73 -4.61 5.19 14.46
C ARG A 73 -5.64 6.21 14.01
N PRO A 74 -6.55 5.84 13.09
CA PRO A 74 -7.63 6.73 12.69
C PRO A 74 -8.59 6.94 13.88
N THR A 75 -9.17 8.13 14.00
CA THR A 75 -10.05 8.52 15.11
C THR A 75 -11.16 7.50 15.38
N ILE A 76 -11.78 6.98 14.31
CA ILE A 76 -12.84 5.96 14.39
C ILE A 76 -12.39 4.66 15.09
N ALA A 77 -11.09 4.36 15.14
CA ALA A 77 -10.55 3.18 15.80
C ALA A 77 -10.22 3.41 17.29
N THR A 78 -10.27 4.66 17.77
CA THR A 78 -9.93 5.04 19.15
C THR A 78 -11.11 5.62 19.93
N GLU A 79 -12.19 6.01 19.25
CA GLU A 79 -13.44 6.44 19.87
C GLU A 79 -14.22 5.22 20.38
N VAL A 80 -13.99 4.84 21.64
CA VAL A 80 -14.84 3.95 22.46
C VAL A 80 -15.08 4.62 23.81
#